data_AF-A0A1A7XZ73-F1
#
_entry.id   AF-A0A1A7XZ73-F1
#
_cell.length_a   1.000
_cell.length_b   1.000
_cell.length_c   1.000
_cell.angle_alpha   90.00
_cell.angle_beta   90.00
_cell.angle_gamma   90.00
#
_symmetry.space_group_name_H-M   'P 1'
#
loop_
_entity.id
_entity.type
_entity.pdbx_description
1 polymer ?
#
loop_
_entity_poly.entity_id
_entity_poly.type
_entity_poly.pdbx_seq_one_letter_code
_entity_poly.pdbx_strand_id
1 'polypeptide(L)'
;KEERAWMCIFCAFTSNQELLYPDEQKPEDVMTHQISKNMLACPYLLLFVYSADEKQIFATNPEQYLEAYTRVIKTPVWLGKIAEKLQKKLYKTVGEFVADFELIFTNCATYNKNNAEYYAMGKHLKQLFDHEFRKVFNIQD
;
A
#
# COMPACT_ATOMS: atom_id res chain seq x y z
N LYS A 1 35.89 -6.42 -11.04
CA LYS A 1 34.62 -6.49 -10.27
C LYS A 1 33.71 -5.46 -10.89
N GLU A 2 32.66 -5.88 -11.57
CA GLU A 2 31.69 -4.97 -12.15
C GLU A 2 30.85 -4.41 -11.00
N GLU A 3 31.01 -3.12 -10.68
CA GLU A 3 30.14 -2.44 -9.74
C GLU A 3 28.76 -2.31 -10.40
N ARG A 4 27.83 -3.19 -10.02
CA ARG A 4 26.44 -3.07 -10.45
C ARG A 4 25.89 -1.78 -9.89
N ALA A 5 25.52 -0.84 -10.76
CA ALA A 5 24.90 0.42 -10.35
C ALA A 5 23.67 0.15 -9.46
N TRP A 6 23.59 0.80 -8.31
CA TRP A 6 22.41 0.71 -7.45
C TRP A 6 21.24 1.43 -8.12
N MET A 7 20.10 0.75 -8.23
CA MET A 7 18.85 1.34 -8.73
C MET A 7 17.86 1.44 -7.58
N CYS A 8 17.17 2.59 -7.47
CA CYS A 8 16.06 2.71 -6.53
C CYS A 8 14.90 1.81 -6.95
N ILE A 9 13.99 1.51 -6.03
CA ILE A 9 12.87 0.59 -6.31
C ILE A 9 11.95 1.09 -7.43
N PHE A 10 11.75 2.41 -7.55
CA PHE A 10 10.99 2.99 -8.65
C PHE A 10 11.68 2.68 -9.98
N CYS A 11 12.96 3.00 -10.15
CA CYS A 11 13.70 2.69 -11.38
C CYS A 11 13.76 1.18 -11.65
N ALA A 12 14.03 0.37 -10.63
CA ALA A 12 14.10 -1.09 -10.77
C ALA A 12 12.75 -1.68 -11.20
N PHE A 13 11.63 -1.17 -10.68
CA PHE A 13 10.29 -1.61 -11.07
C PHE A 13 9.97 -1.16 -12.50
N THR A 14 10.10 0.13 -12.82
CA THR A 14 9.75 0.67 -14.14
C THR A 14 10.56 0.03 -15.26
N SER A 15 11.84 -0.30 -15.02
CA SER A 15 12.68 -0.99 -16.01
C SER A 15 12.35 -2.47 -16.23
N ASN A 16 11.59 -3.11 -15.32
CA ASN A 16 11.30 -4.56 -15.39
C ASN A 16 9.80 -4.87 -15.39
N GLN A 17 8.92 -3.87 -15.40
CA GLN A 17 7.48 -4.06 -15.21
C GLN A 17 6.89 -5.02 -16.25
N GLU A 18 7.16 -4.79 -17.54
CA GLU A 18 6.65 -5.64 -18.65
C GLU A 18 7.17 -7.09 -18.57
N LEU A 19 8.36 -7.30 -18.00
CA LEU A 19 8.94 -8.64 -17.86
C LEU A 19 8.37 -9.39 -16.66
N LEU A 20 8.05 -8.68 -15.58
CA LEU A 20 7.58 -9.28 -14.33
C LEU A 20 6.07 -9.58 -14.35
N TYR A 21 5.30 -8.80 -15.09
CA TYR A 21 3.84 -8.90 -15.20
C TYR A 21 3.40 -8.83 -16.68
N PRO A 22 3.83 -9.79 -17.53
CA PRO A 22 3.57 -9.73 -18.97
C PRO A 22 2.12 -10.06 -19.33
N ASP A 23 1.49 -10.91 -18.53
CA ASP A 23 0.14 -11.41 -18.77
C ASP A 23 -0.87 -10.59 -17.99
N GLU A 24 -2.04 -10.43 -18.59
CA GLU A 24 -3.20 -9.81 -17.97
C GLU A 24 -3.75 -10.70 -16.84
N GLN A 25 -4.05 -10.09 -15.70
CA GLN A 25 -4.45 -10.81 -14.48
C GLN A 25 -5.84 -10.43 -14.00
N LYS A 26 -6.53 -11.39 -13.38
CA LYS A 26 -7.78 -11.10 -12.67
C LYS A 26 -7.48 -10.62 -11.25
N PRO A 27 -8.29 -9.70 -10.68
CA PRO A 27 -8.09 -9.21 -9.33
C PRO A 27 -8.05 -10.35 -8.30
N GLU A 28 -8.93 -11.34 -8.42
CA GLU A 28 -9.04 -12.43 -7.45
C GLU A 28 -7.77 -13.29 -7.43
N ASP A 29 -7.18 -13.55 -8.59
CA ASP A 29 -5.96 -14.34 -8.73
C ASP A 29 -4.77 -13.62 -8.09
N VAL A 30 -4.63 -12.31 -8.34
CA VAL A 30 -3.57 -11.48 -7.76
C VAL A 30 -3.62 -11.52 -6.23
N MET A 31 -4.80 -11.46 -5.63
CA MET A 31 -4.93 -11.53 -4.16
C MET A 31 -4.38 -12.83 -3.56
N THR A 32 -4.38 -13.93 -4.33
CA THR A 32 -3.86 -15.23 -3.87
C THR A 32 -2.35 -15.38 -4.04
N HIS A 33 -1.72 -14.49 -4.80
CA HIS A 33 -0.28 -14.55 -5.05
C HIS A 33 0.51 -14.55 -3.73
N GLN A 34 1.54 -15.40 -3.65
CA GLN A 34 2.44 -15.36 -2.51
C GLN A 34 3.27 -14.07 -2.52
N ILE A 35 3.36 -13.40 -1.37
CA ILE A 35 4.10 -12.15 -1.29
C ILE A 35 5.60 -12.35 -1.54
N SER A 36 6.12 -13.53 -1.21
CA SER A 36 7.52 -13.93 -1.44
C SER A 36 7.93 -13.90 -2.92
N LYS A 37 6.95 -14.00 -3.84
CA LYS A 37 7.15 -13.88 -5.28
C LYS A 37 6.93 -12.46 -5.82
N ASN A 38 6.42 -11.56 -4.97
CA ASN A 38 6.05 -10.18 -5.33
C ASN A 38 6.87 -9.15 -4.54
N MET A 39 8.12 -9.49 -4.25
CA MET A 39 9.03 -8.69 -3.43
C MET A 39 9.51 -7.39 -4.09
N LEU A 40 9.17 -7.15 -5.36
CA LEU A 40 9.38 -5.85 -6.01
C LEU A 40 8.10 -5.01 -6.03
N ALA A 41 6.98 -5.60 -6.48
CA ALA A 41 5.69 -4.92 -6.57
C ALA A 41 5.15 -4.44 -5.22
N CYS A 42 5.15 -5.28 -4.18
CA CYS A 42 4.55 -4.88 -2.90
C CYS A 42 5.34 -3.75 -2.20
N PRO A 43 6.69 -3.80 -2.09
CA PRO A 43 7.43 -2.65 -1.56
C PRO A 43 7.36 -1.42 -2.47
N TYR A 44 7.25 -1.59 -3.78
CA TYR A 44 7.01 -0.47 -4.71
C TYR A 44 5.69 0.24 -4.40
N LEU A 45 4.59 -0.49 -4.30
CA LEU A 45 3.27 0.06 -3.98
C LEU A 45 3.27 0.78 -2.62
N LEU A 46 3.94 0.20 -1.63
CA LEU A 46 4.11 0.86 -0.33
C LEU A 46 4.86 2.18 -0.46
N LEU A 47 5.99 2.21 -1.18
CA LEU A 47 6.74 3.45 -1.40
C LEU A 47 5.96 4.47 -2.22
N PHE A 48 5.19 4.02 -3.22
CA PHE A 48 4.32 4.88 -4.01
C PHE A 48 3.31 5.60 -3.11
N VAL A 49 2.60 4.87 -2.25
CA VAL A 49 1.64 5.49 -1.31
C VAL A 49 2.33 6.40 -0.30
N TYR A 50 3.51 6.01 0.20
CA TYR A 50 4.33 6.90 1.04
C TYR A 50 4.68 8.22 0.35
N SER A 51 5.04 8.16 -0.94
CA SER A 51 5.38 9.36 -1.71
C SER A 51 4.17 10.24 -2.00
N ALA A 52 2.97 9.64 -2.10
CA ALA A 52 1.72 10.36 -2.28
C ALA A 52 1.16 10.95 -0.97
N ASP A 53 1.52 10.39 0.19
CA ASP A 53 1.19 10.95 1.51
C ASP A 53 2.12 12.11 1.89
N GLU A 54 2.07 13.20 1.12
CA GLU A 54 2.97 14.37 1.24
C GLU A 54 3.03 14.94 2.67
N LYS A 55 1.90 14.93 3.38
CA LYS A 55 1.76 15.45 4.74
C LYS A 55 2.04 14.39 5.83
N GLN A 56 2.37 13.16 5.44
CA GLN A 56 2.63 12.03 6.34
C GLN A 56 1.49 11.73 7.33
N ILE A 57 0.26 11.94 6.88
CA ILE A 57 -0.95 11.75 7.71
C ILE A 57 -1.20 10.27 7.96
N PHE A 58 -0.93 9.42 6.96
CA PHE A 58 -1.15 7.97 7.01
C PHE A 58 0.15 7.21 7.33
N ALA A 59 1.29 7.89 7.32
CA ALA A 59 2.62 7.32 7.54
C ALA A 59 2.89 6.85 8.98
N THR A 60 2.30 7.51 9.98
CA THR A 60 2.66 7.35 11.41
C THR A 60 1.48 6.81 12.23
N ASN A 61 1.78 6.31 13.44
CA ASN A 61 0.76 5.72 14.31
C ASN A 61 -0.25 6.78 14.79
N PRO A 62 -1.53 6.72 14.36
CA PRO A 62 -2.55 7.70 14.74
C PRO A 62 -2.81 7.77 16.24
N GLU A 63 -2.58 6.67 16.97
CA GLU A 63 -2.80 6.63 18.42
C GLU A 63 -1.87 7.56 19.21
N GLN A 64 -0.77 8.01 18.59
CA GLN A 64 0.19 8.91 19.25
C GLN A 64 -0.27 10.38 19.28
N TYR A 65 -1.21 10.77 18.41
CA TYR A 65 -1.62 12.17 18.26
C TYR A 65 -3.14 12.38 18.14
N LEU A 66 -3.93 11.31 17.97
CA LEU A 66 -5.40 11.36 17.98
C LEU A 66 -5.93 10.83 19.30
N GLU A 67 -6.46 11.72 20.14
CA GLU A 67 -7.09 11.35 21.40
C GLU A 67 -8.29 10.43 21.17
N ALA A 68 -8.41 9.39 21.99
CA ALA A 68 -9.51 8.42 21.94
C ALA A 68 -9.71 7.73 20.58
N TYR A 69 -8.69 7.71 19.70
CA TYR A 69 -8.75 7.04 18.39
C TYR A 69 -9.25 5.60 18.48
N THR A 70 -8.71 4.83 19.43
CA THR A 70 -9.08 3.42 19.65
C THR A 70 -10.48 3.20 20.23
N ARG A 71 -11.14 4.26 20.74
CA ARG A 71 -12.56 4.16 21.10
C ARG A 71 -13.43 4.00 19.85
N VAL A 72 -13.04 4.66 18.76
CA VAL A 72 -13.73 4.62 17.47
C VAL A 72 -13.20 3.49 16.60
N ILE A 73 -11.88 3.41 16.42
CA ILE A 73 -11.20 2.48 15.51
C ILE A 73 -10.68 1.26 16.27
N LYS A 74 -11.17 0.07 15.89
CA LYS A 74 -10.85 -1.19 16.60
C LYS A 74 -9.54 -1.83 16.16
N THR A 75 -9.13 -1.59 14.93
CA THR A 75 -7.89 -2.17 14.39
C THR A 75 -7.07 -1.09 13.71
N PRO A 76 -6.26 -0.33 14.48
CA PRO A 76 -5.37 0.69 13.93
C PRO A 76 -4.32 0.08 13.00
N VAL A 77 -4.18 0.68 11.82
CA VAL A 77 -3.13 0.41 10.82
C VAL A 77 -2.70 1.74 10.21
N TRP A 78 -1.42 1.84 9.87
CA TRP A 78 -0.78 2.98 9.21
C TRP A 78 0.36 2.45 8.33
N LEU A 79 0.89 3.25 7.41
CA LEU A 79 1.87 2.76 6.42
C LEU A 79 3.14 2.20 7.09
N GLY A 80 3.59 2.80 8.19
CA GLY A 80 4.74 2.29 8.97
C GLY A 80 4.52 0.89 9.52
N LYS A 81 3.29 0.55 9.94
CA LYS A 81 2.94 -0.80 10.39
C LYS A 81 2.94 -1.80 9.23
N ILE A 82 2.47 -1.38 8.05
CA ILE A 82 2.53 -2.20 6.84
C ILE A 82 3.99 -2.46 6.45
N ALA A 83 4.84 -1.44 6.49
CA ALA A 83 6.27 -1.54 6.24
C ALA A 83 6.95 -2.55 7.17
N GLU A 84 6.66 -2.46 8.47
CA GLU A 84 7.17 -3.39 9.48
C GLU A 84 6.70 -4.83 9.22
N LYS A 85 5.40 -5.03 8.95
CA LYS A 85 4.84 -6.36 8.64
C LYS A 85 5.47 -6.96 7.39
N LEU A 86 5.70 -6.15 6.36
CA LEU A 86 6.34 -6.56 5.12
C LEU A 86 7.80 -6.97 5.35
N GLN A 87 8.57 -6.16 6.07
CA GLN A 87 9.97 -6.45 6.41
C GLN A 87 10.10 -7.73 7.27
N LYS A 88 9.19 -7.92 8.22
CA LYS A 88 9.14 -9.10 9.08
C LYS A 88 8.51 -10.33 8.41
N LYS A 89 8.16 -10.26 7.12
CA LYS A 89 7.55 -11.35 6.33
C LYS A 89 6.28 -11.90 7.00
N LEU A 90 5.47 -11.01 7.58
CA LEU A 90 4.24 -11.39 8.28
C LEU A 90 3.03 -11.56 7.35
N TYR A 91 3.17 -11.12 6.10
CA TYR A 91 2.22 -11.43 5.04
C TYR A 91 2.60 -12.72 4.32
N LYS A 92 1.61 -13.54 4.01
CA LYS A 92 1.74 -14.74 3.18
C LYS A 92 1.33 -14.43 1.75
N THR A 93 0.26 -13.67 1.56
CA THR A 93 -0.32 -13.35 0.25
C THR A 93 -0.37 -11.85 -0.01
N VAL A 94 -0.46 -11.48 -1.29
CA VAL A 94 -0.71 -10.09 -1.70
C VAL A 94 -2.03 -9.58 -1.13
N GLY A 95 -3.07 -10.43 -1.06
CA GLY A 95 -4.35 -10.06 -0.48
C GLY A 95 -4.28 -9.64 1.00
N GLU A 96 -3.47 -10.31 1.82
CA GLU A 96 -3.26 -9.89 3.21
C GLU A 96 -2.56 -8.52 3.32
N PHE A 97 -1.66 -8.21 2.38
CA PHE A 97 -1.00 -6.90 2.29
C PHE A 97 -1.99 -5.81 1.85
N VAL A 98 -2.77 -6.07 0.80
CA VAL A 98 -3.81 -5.14 0.30
C VAL A 98 -4.89 -4.89 1.35
N ALA A 99 -5.29 -5.90 2.11
CA ALA A 99 -6.28 -5.75 3.17
C ALA A 99 -5.88 -4.72 4.23
N ASP A 100 -4.59 -4.61 4.55
CA ASP A 100 -4.11 -3.58 5.48
C ASP A 100 -4.18 -2.16 4.88
N PHE A 101 -3.98 -1.99 3.57
CA PHE A 101 -4.21 -0.70 2.90
C PHE A 101 -5.70 -0.32 2.92
N GLU A 102 -6.57 -1.26 2.54
CA GLU A 102 -8.02 -1.07 2.61
C GLU A 102 -8.50 -0.69 4.02
N LEU A 103 -7.87 -1.27 5.04
CA LEU A 103 -8.15 -0.94 6.43
C LEU A 103 -7.68 0.47 6.81
N ILE A 104 -6.54 0.97 6.31
CA ILE A 104 -6.14 2.39 6.49
C ILE A 104 -7.24 3.32 5.98
N PHE A 105 -7.73 3.08 4.75
CA PHE A 105 -8.73 3.93 4.12
C PHE A 105 -10.10 3.82 4.82
N THR A 106 -10.50 2.61 5.21
CA THR A 106 -11.74 2.36 5.96
C THR A 106 -11.71 3.03 7.35
N ASN A 107 -10.57 2.94 8.04
CA ASN A 107 -10.38 3.61 9.33
C ASN A 107 -10.43 5.14 9.17
N CYS A 108 -9.80 5.68 8.13
CA CYS A 108 -9.87 7.10 7.81
C CYS A 108 -11.32 7.56 7.59
N ALA A 109 -12.08 6.87 6.75
CA ALA A 109 -13.48 7.18 6.48
C ALA A 109 -14.36 7.10 7.75
N THR A 110 -14.12 6.08 8.58
CA THR A 110 -14.87 5.86 9.83
C THR A 110 -14.60 6.95 10.86
N TYR A 111 -13.32 7.27 11.09
CA TYR A 111 -12.92 8.28 12.08
C TYR A 111 -13.30 9.69 11.63
N ASN A 112 -13.12 10.00 10.34
CA ASN A 112 -13.31 11.33 9.78
C ASN A 112 -14.69 11.56 9.16
N LYS A 113 -15.73 10.80 9.57
CA LYS A 113 -17.10 10.93 9.01
C LYS A 113 -17.69 12.34 9.04
N ASN A 114 -17.26 13.17 10.00
CA ASN A 114 -17.68 14.56 10.18
C ASN A 114 -16.58 15.57 9.78
N ASN A 115 -15.49 15.10 9.16
CA ASN A 115 -14.37 15.92 8.74
C ASN A 115 -14.10 15.68 7.25
N ALA A 116 -14.75 16.51 6.42
CA ALA A 116 -14.76 16.34 4.96
C ALA A 116 -13.36 16.45 4.33
N GLU A 117 -12.46 17.25 4.90
CA GLU A 117 -11.09 17.41 4.40
C GLU A 117 -10.33 16.08 4.50
N TYR A 118 -10.20 15.52 5.71
CA TYR A 118 -9.47 14.26 5.90
C TYR A 118 -10.17 13.08 5.22
N TYR A 119 -11.50 13.09 5.17
CA TYR A 119 -12.25 12.09 4.41
C TYR A 119 -11.87 12.14 2.92
N ALA A 120 -11.82 13.34 2.32
CA ALA A 120 -11.43 13.52 0.92
C ALA A 120 -9.98 13.10 0.68
N MET A 121 -9.06 13.42 1.59
CA MET A 121 -7.66 13.00 1.50
C MET A 121 -7.51 11.47 1.51
N GLY A 122 -8.17 10.78 2.45
CA GLY A 122 -8.16 9.32 2.50
C GLY A 122 -8.76 8.67 1.25
N LYS A 123 -9.87 9.24 0.74
CA LYS A 123 -10.48 8.79 -0.52
C LYS A 123 -9.54 8.97 -1.71
N HIS A 124 -8.86 10.11 -1.80
CA HIS A 124 -7.91 10.38 -2.89
C HIS A 124 -6.73 9.41 -2.86
N LEU A 125 -6.14 9.19 -1.68
CA LEU A 125 -5.02 8.26 -1.55
C LEU A 125 -5.42 6.82 -1.89
N LYS A 126 -6.65 6.41 -1.53
CA LYS A 126 -7.21 5.11 -1.96
C LYS A 126 -7.30 5.01 -3.49
N GLN A 127 -7.81 6.04 -4.16
CA GLN A 127 -7.92 6.04 -5.62
C GLN A 127 -6.56 5.91 -6.31
N LEU A 128 -5.54 6.59 -5.79
CA LEU A 128 -4.16 6.46 -6.27
C LEU A 128 -3.64 5.03 -6.06
N PHE A 129 -3.86 4.45 -4.88
CA PHE A 129 -3.47 3.07 -4.60
C PHE A 129 -4.18 2.06 -5.52
N ASP A 130 -5.49 2.15 -5.67
CA ASP A 130 -6.28 1.24 -6.50
C ASP A 130 -5.83 1.29 -7.97
N HIS A 131 -5.57 2.50 -8.48
CA HIS A 131 -5.08 2.71 -9.85
C HIS A 131 -3.68 2.10 -10.03
N GLU A 132 -2.75 2.42 -9.14
CA GLU A 132 -1.37 1.92 -9.26
C GLU A 132 -1.31 0.40 -9.02
N PHE A 133 -2.13 -0.15 -8.12
CA PHE A 133 -2.24 -1.60 -7.91
C PHE A 133 -2.65 -2.33 -9.18
N ARG A 134 -3.69 -1.85 -9.88
CA ARG A 134 -4.14 -2.43 -11.15
C ARG A 134 -3.04 -2.38 -12.21
N LYS A 135 -2.35 -1.26 -12.33
CA LYS A 135 -1.24 -1.08 -13.28
C LYS A 135 -0.05 -1.98 -12.95
N VAL A 136 0.33 -2.10 -11.68
CA VAL A 136 1.47 -2.91 -11.22
C VAL A 136 1.26 -4.39 -11.52
N PHE A 137 0.03 -4.88 -11.38
CA PHE A 137 -0.32 -6.29 -11.60
C PHE A 137 -1.03 -6.57 -12.94
N ASN A 138 -1.06 -5.58 -13.84
CA ASN A 138 -1.70 -5.69 -15.16
C ASN A 138 -3.15 -6.25 -15.09
N ILE A 139 -4.00 -5.62 -14.26
CA ILE A 139 -5.37 -6.09 -13.97
C ILE A 139 -6.40 -5.43 -14.89
N GLN A 140 -7.37 -6.21 -15.41
CA GLN A 140 -8.51 -5.72 -16.20
C GLN A 140 -9.40 -4.70 -15.47
N ASP A 141 -9.92 -3.75 -16.23
CA ASP A 141 -11.02 -2.86 -15.81
C ASP A 141 -12.37 -3.60 -15.76
#